data_AF-A0A6P1TDQ0-F1
#
_entry.id   AF-A0A6P1TDQ0-F1
#
_cell.length_a   1.000
_cell.length_b   1.000
_cell.length_c   1.000
_cell.angle_alpha   90.00
_cell.angle_beta   90.00
_cell.angle_gamma   90.00
#
_symmetry.space_group_name_H-M   'P 1'
#
loop_
_entity.id
_entity.type
_entity.pdbx_description
1 polymer ?
#
loop_
_entity_poly.entity_id
_entity_poly.type
_entity_poly.pdbx_seq_one_letter_code
_entity_poly.pdbx_strand_id
1 'polypeptide(L)'
;MPLWLSGWNFSGRPILDTATVGDLVLRLSVLKVSDLPVNQSLFARSAMVDLVRRLHETTDIGCYHKGHAENRDPFDLTQYQWPNYLSPINSQWLERNGTEWLYFETQPLWTGAQDFFWLTPIDHQYCVMGHFMVTQWLRNAGNPYRQAERSPTSNYRQLLESIMDTISIELSNEAKTAQQSRGSANIDYPLPNITDQMVTEAKHTLYMWSGKGYTDKSQPQQGGDHRAPKEDVAAFIDQRIQPRPLPGCLAIGPAFVQDEENPGGRPEPAVIADHR
;
A
#
# COMPACT_ATOMS: atom_id res chain seq x y z
N MET A 1 -2.80 14.22 13.97
CA MET A 1 -1.68 14.44 14.93
C MET A 1 -1.12 13.07 15.31
N PRO A 2 0.22 12.87 15.31
CA PRO A 2 0.80 11.59 15.73
C PRO A 2 0.64 11.43 17.25
N LEU A 3 0.09 10.29 17.66
CA LEU A 3 0.01 9.87 19.06
C LEU A 3 1.31 9.20 19.51
N TRP A 4 1.94 8.45 18.60
CA TRP A 4 3.13 7.65 18.90
C TRP A 4 3.97 7.41 17.65
N LEU A 5 5.29 7.32 17.84
CA LEU A 5 6.26 7.08 16.78
C LEU A 5 7.40 6.21 17.33
N SER A 6 7.73 5.13 16.63
CA SER A 6 8.89 4.29 16.93
C SER A 6 9.50 3.74 15.65
N GLY A 7 10.77 3.35 15.73
CA GLY A 7 11.52 2.78 14.62
C GLY A 7 12.42 1.61 15.02
N TRP A 8 12.61 0.68 14.10
CA TRP A 8 13.46 -0.49 14.24
C TRP A 8 14.41 -0.56 13.05
N ASN A 9 15.71 -0.68 13.34
CA ASN A 9 16.73 -0.84 12.32
C ASN A 9 16.93 -2.33 12.02
N PHE A 10 17.03 -2.66 10.73
CA PHE A 10 17.36 -3.99 10.25
C PHE A 10 18.82 -4.01 9.80
N SER A 11 19.66 -4.71 10.55
CA SER A 11 21.05 -4.93 10.19
C SER A 11 21.15 -6.08 9.18
N GLY A 12 21.95 -5.89 8.13
CA GLY A 12 22.22 -6.92 7.11
C GLY A 12 23.11 -8.05 7.63
N ARG A 13 23.74 -8.78 6.70
CA ARG A 13 24.77 -9.77 7.04
C ARG A 13 25.97 -9.03 7.65
N PRO A 14 26.29 -9.20 8.95
CA PRO A 14 27.23 -8.34 9.66
C PRO A 14 28.63 -8.25 9.01
N ILE A 15 29.07 -9.32 8.34
CA ILE A 15 30.40 -9.42 7.73
C ILE A 15 30.44 -8.85 6.30
N LEU A 16 29.34 -8.91 5.56
CA LEU A 16 29.30 -8.49 4.15
C LEU A 16 28.75 -7.08 3.97
N ASP A 17 27.80 -6.68 4.83
CA ASP A 17 27.01 -5.48 4.60
C ASP A 17 27.45 -4.30 5.49
N THR A 18 28.17 -4.56 6.58
CA THR A 18 28.77 -3.61 7.56
C THR A 18 27.90 -2.43 8.03
N ALA A 19 26.64 -2.37 7.63
CA ALA A 19 25.68 -1.30 7.82
C ALA A 19 24.24 -1.82 7.87
N THR A 20 23.33 -0.97 8.36
CA THR A 20 21.88 -1.17 8.34
C THR A 20 21.40 -1.32 6.89
N VAL A 21 20.61 -2.37 6.60
CA VAL A 21 20.03 -2.64 5.27
C VAL A 21 18.67 -2.00 5.06
N GLY A 22 18.09 -1.45 6.12
CA GLY A 22 16.81 -0.76 6.10
C GLY A 22 16.24 -0.54 7.49
N ASP A 23 15.08 0.09 7.56
CA ASP A 23 14.35 0.33 8.80
C ASP A 23 12.84 0.12 8.60
N LEU A 24 12.17 -0.09 9.73
CA LEU A 24 10.72 -0.07 9.87
C LEU A 24 10.37 1.07 10.83
N VAL A 25 9.48 1.98 10.43
CA VAL A 25 8.97 3.04 11.30
C VAL A 25 7.46 2.91 11.42
N LEU A 26 6.94 2.83 12.65
CA LEU A 26 5.51 2.88 12.92
C LEU A 26 5.12 4.27 13.43
N ARG A 27 4.14 4.88 12.77
CA ARG A 27 3.44 6.08 13.22
C ARG A 27 1.99 5.73 13.53
N LEU A 28 1.58 5.90 14.79
CA LEU A 28 0.17 5.82 15.19
C LEU A 28 -0.40 7.24 15.25
N SER A 29 -1.52 7.47 14.59
CA SER A 29 -2.17 8.78 14.50
C SER A 29 -3.68 8.65 14.64
N VAL A 30 -4.33 9.71 15.14
CA VAL A 30 -5.78 9.87 15.00
C VAL A 30 -6.07 10.83 13.86
N LEU A 31 -6.87 10.36 12.92
CA LEU A 31 -7.40 11.11 11.80
C LEU A 31 -8.80 11.61 12.16
N LYS A 32 -9.04 12.90 11.97
CA LYS A 32 -10.38 13.49 12.05
C LYS A 32 -10.90 13.69 10.63
N VAL A 33 -12.06 13.13 10.34
CA VAL A 33 -12.76 13.28 9.06
C VAL A 33 -13.88 14.30 9.26
N SER A 34 -13.58 15.56 8.98
CA SER A 34 -14.45 16.71 9.26
C SER A 34 -15.54 16.97 8.22
N ASP A 35 -15.47 16.30 7.08
CA ASP A 35 -16.26 16.50 5.87
C ASP A 35 -17.21 15.34 5.56
N LEU A 36 -17.48 14.46 6.53
CA LEU A 36 -18.51 13.44 6.37
C LEU A 36 -19.89 14.08 6.27
N PRO A 37 -20.74 13.65 5.31
CA PRO A 37 -22.14 14.03 5.28
C PRO A 37 -22.81 13.78 6.64
N VAL A 38 -23.78 14.62 7.03
CA VAL A 38 -24.42 14.61 8.36
C VAL A 38 -25.01 13.25 8.74
N ASN A 39 -25.37 12.43 7.75
CA ASN A 39 -25.94 11.09 7.91
C ASN A 39 -24.92 9.95 7.73
N GLN A 40 -23.63 10.26 7.58
CA GLN A 40 -22.56 9.26 7.44
C GLN A 40 -21.72 9.18 8.71
N SER A 41 -21.09 8.02 8.89
CA SER A 41 -20.26 7.70 10.05
C SER A 41 -19.14 6.78 9.62
N LEU A 42 -17.94 6.94 10.19
CA LEU A 42 -16.81 6.04 9.95
C LEU A 42 -17.02 4.62 10.45
N PHE A 43 -17.99 4.38 11.33
CA PHE A 43 -18.42 3.01 11.62
C PHE A 43 -19.06 2.33 10.39
N ALA A 44 -19.30 3.05 9.29
CA ALA A 44 -19.56 2.48 7.97
C ALA A 44 -18.28 2.02 7.30
N ARG A 45 -18.23 0.73 6.96
CA ARG A 45 -17.14 0.17 6.16
C ARG A 45 -16.99 0.88 4.82
N SER A 46 -18.09 1.28 4.17
CA SER A 46 -18.05 2.11 2.96
C SER A 46 -17.42 3.48 3.18
N ALA A 47 -17.71 4.14 4.31
CA ALA A 47 -17.08 5.42 4.66
C ALA A 47 -15.57 5.28 4.94
N MET A 48 -15.13 4.11 5.40
CA MET A 48 -13.71 3.79 5.55
C MET A 48 -13.01 3.62 4.18
N VAL A 49 -13.68 3.03 3.19
CA VAL A 49 -13.17 2.98 1.80
C VAL A 49 -13.02 4.40 1.22
N ASP A 50 -14.01 5.27 1.45
CA ASP A 50 -13.91 6.68 1.04
C ASP A 50 -12.80 7.45 1.78
N LEU A 51 -12.51 7.10 3.03
CA LEU A 51 -11.35 7.63 3.75
C LEU A 51 -10.04 7.22 3.08
N VAL A 52 -9.89 5.96 2.66
CA VAL A 52 -8.70 5.50 1.92
C VAL A 52 -8.53 6.29 0.62
N ARG A 53 -9.61 6.51 -0.13
CA ARG A 53 -9.57 7.32 -1.36
C ARG A 53 -9.09 8.75 -1.08
N ARG A 54 -9.61 9.41 -0.04
CA ARG A 54 -9.15 10.75 0.38
C ARG A 54 -7.70 10.78 0.85
N LEU A 55 -7.19 9.72 1.48
CA LEU A 55 -5.77 9.62 1.82
C LEU A 55 -4.91 9.65 0.56
N HIS A 56 -5.33 9.01 -0.52
CA HIS A 56 -4.60 9.07 -1.79
C HIS A 56 -4.61 10.47 -2.40
N GLU A 57 -5.75 11.17 -2.32
CA GLU A 57 -5.89 12.54 -2.84
C GLU A 57 -5.05 13.58 -2.07
N THR A 58 -4.75 13.32 -0.79
CA THR A 58 -4.16 14.32 0.13
C THR A 58 -2.72 14.02 0.56
N THR A 59 -2.18 12.86 0.19
CA THR A 59 -0.84 12.44 0.59
C THR A 59 0.00 12.03 -0.62
N ASP A 60 1.30 11.85 -0.39
CA ASP A 60 2.26 11.55 -1.45
C ASP A 60 2.01 10.21 -2.17
N ILE A 61 1.18 9.33 -1.61
CA ILE A 61 0.84 8.03 -2.20
C ILE A 61 0.04 8.17 -3.51
N GLY A 62 -0.74 9.25 -3.68
CA GLY A 62 -1.47 9.55 -4.93
C GLY A 62 -0.76 10.57 -5.83
N CYS A 63 0.45 11.01 -5.47
CA CYS A 63 1.20 12.00 -6.24
C CYS A 63 1.85 11.39 -7.48
N TYR A 64 2.04 12.24 -8.49
CA TYR A 64 2.75 11.93 -9.73
C TYR A 64 4.04 12.74 -9.80
N HIS A 65 5.07 12.17 -10.41
CA HIS A 65 6.30 12.88 -10.77
C HIS A 65 6.43 13.05 -12.28
N LYS A 66 7.33 13.95 -12.70
CA LYS A 66 7.60 14.19 -14.12
C LYS A 66 8.21 12.94 -14.75
N GLY A 67 7.57 12.42 -15.80
CA GLY A 67 8.05 11.33 -16.63
C GLY A 67 8.67 11.80 -17.93
N HIS A 68 8.98 10.85 -18.82
CA HIS A 68 9.39 11.12 -20.19
C HIS A 68 9.02 9.96 -21.12
N ALA A 69 8.91 10.18 -22.42
CA ALA A 69 8.70 9.10 -23.38
C ALA A 69 9.80 8.01 -23.27
N GLU A 70 9.43 6.78 -23.61
CA GLU A 70 10.38 5.66 -23.69
C GLU A 70 11.42 5.90 -24.80
N ASN A 71 10.96 6.42 -25.94
CA ASN A 71 11.80 6.89 -27.03
C ASN A 71 11.96 8.41 -26.92
N ARG A 72 13.21 8.88 -26.79
CA ARG A 72 13.49 10.33 -26.74
C ARG A 72 13.39 10.94 -28.13
N ASP A 73 12.19 11.34 -28.53
CA ASP A 73 12.01 12.25 -29.64
C ASP A 73 12.24 13.70 -29.15
N PRO A 74 13.24 14.43 -29.68
CA PRO A 74 13.52 15.81 -29.27
C PRO A 74 12.37 16.79 -29.59
N PHE A 75 11.40 16.41 -30.43
CA PHE A 75 10.23 17.22 -30.77
C PHE A 75 8.98 16.83 -29.99
N ASP A 76 9.08 15.83 -29.11
CA ASP A 76 7.98 15.46 -28.23
C ASP A 76 7.84 16.47 -27.09
N LEU A 77 6.79 17.29 -27.17
CA LEU A 77 6.45 18.31 -26.18
C LEU A 77 5.47 17.79 -25.11
N THR A 78 5.14 16.49 -25.13
CA THR A 78 4.18 15.89 -24.21
C THR A 78 4.71 15.93 -22.77
N GLN A 79 3.89 16.45 -21.85
CA GLN A 79 4.21 16.43 -20.44
C GLN A 79 3.77 15.11 -19.82
N TYR A 80 4.68 14.15 -19.78
CA TYR A 80 4.44 12.88 -19.11
C TYR A 80 4.42 13.04 -17.59
N GLN A 81 3.44 12.40 -16.97
CA GLN A 81 3.37 12.22 -15.53
C GLN A 81 3.33 10.74 -15.23
N TRP A 82 4.07 10.33 -14.21
CA TRP A 82 4.18 8.94 -13.78
C TRP A 82 3.82 8.82 -12.31
N PRO A 83 3.06 7.80 -11.89
CA PRO A 83 2.71 7.63 -10.48
C PRO A 83 3.94 7.35 -9.61
N ASN A 84 3.98 7.90 -8.40
CA ASN A 84 5.03 7.58 -7.43
C ASN A 84 4.83 6.18 -6.82
N TYR A 85 3.59 5.76 -6.64
CA TYR A 85 3.19 4.51 -5.98
C TYR A 85 2.08 3.81 -6.74
N LEU A 86 2.04 2.48 -6.63
CA LEU A 86 0.85 1.67 -6.89
C LEU A 86 0.19 1.38 -5.54
N SER A 87 -1.02 1.89 -5.33
CA SER A 87 -1.79 1.75 -4.09
C SER A 87 -3.27 2.03 -4.38
N PRO A 88 -4.22 1.43 -3.63
CA PRO A 88 -4.02 0.44 -2.56
C PRO A 88 -3.89 -0.99 -3.09
N ILE A 89 -2.85 -1.71 -2.65
CA ILE A 89 -2.66 -3.13 -2.97
C ILE A 89 -2.85 -3.99 -1.73
N ASN A 90 -3.22 -5.26 -1.92
CA ASN A 90 -3.46 -6.21 -0.82
C ASN A 90 -4.51 -5.71 0.21
N SER A 91 -5.51 -4.98 -0.27
CA SER A 91 -6.60 -4.44 0.55
C SER A 91 -7.42 -5.55 1.17
N GLN A 92 -7.61 -5.51 2.48
CA GLN A 92 -8.41 -6.51 3.20
C GLN A 92 -9.00 -5.95 4.49
N TRP A 93 -10.16 -6.49 4.85
CA TRP A 93 -10.70 -6.37 6.20
C TRP A 93 -10.20 -7.54 7.03
N LEU A 94 -9.80 -7.26 8.26
CA LEU A 94 -9.31 -8.29 9.17
C LEU A 94 -9.70 -7.98 10.61
N GLU A 95 -9.86 -9.01 11.42
CA GLU A 95 -10.03 -8.90 12.87
C GLU A 95 -8.70 -9.14 13.58
N ARG A 96 -8.30 -8.22 14.46
CA ARG A 96 -7.15 -8.39 15.36
C ARG A 96 -7.47 -7.82 16.73
N ASN A 97 -7.17 -8.60 17.77
CA ASN A 97 -7.38 -8.22 19.17
C ASN A 97 -8.82 -7.72 19.43
N GLY A 98 -9.82 -8.38 18.84
CA GLY A 98 -11.23 -8.03 18.96
C GLY A 98 -11.63 -6.72 18.26
N THR A 99 -10.78 -6.19 17.38
CA THR A 99 -11.03 -4.96 16.61
C THR A 99 -10.99 -5.27 15.12
N GLU A 100 -11.95 -4.73 14.36
CA GLU A 100 -11.93 -4.79 12.89
C GLU A 100 -11.01 -3.68 12.34
N TRP A 101 -10.13 -4.07 11.42
CA TRP A 101 -9.20 -3.18 10.74
C TRP A 101 -9.39 -3.27 9.23
N LEU A 102 -9.31 -2.11 8.56
CA LEU A 102 -9.08 -2.02 7.14
C LEU A 102 -7.58 -1.88 6.90
N TYR A 103 -7.01 -2.84 6.19
CA TYR A 103 -5.58 -2.90 5.86
C TYR A 103 -5.37 -2.69 4.37
N PHE A 104 -4.29 -1.99 4.00
CA PHE A 104 -3.76 -1.97 2.63
C PHE A 104 -2.27 -1.62 2.60
N GLU A 105 -1.63 -1.89 1.47
CA GLU A 105 -0.21 -1.63 1.21
C GLU A 105 -0.01 -0.64 0.06
N THR A 106 1.18 -0.04 -0.01
CA THR A 106 1.67 0.68 -1.20
C THR A 106 2.83 -0.10 -1.82
N GLN A 107 3.05 0.08 -3.13
CA GLN A 107 4.28 -0.33 -3.81
C GLN A 107 4.93 0.93 -4.41
N PRO A 108 6.07 1.41 -3.90
CA PRO A 108 6.78 2.51 -4.53
C PRO A 108 7.26 2.11 -5.93
N LEU A 109 7.23 3.06 -6.88
CA LEU A 109 7.57 2.83 -8.29
C LEU A 109 8.88 3.51 -8.71
N TRP A 110 9.28 4.54 -7.98
CA TRP A 110 10.51 5.30 -8.26
C TRP A 110 11.44 5.36 -7.06
N THR A 111 10.97 5.99 -5.98
CA THR A 111 11.65 6.15 -4.70
C THR A 111 10.61 6.26 -3.61
N GLY A 112 10.93 5.78 -2.42
CA GLY A 112 10.03 5.87 -1.27
C GLY A 112 10.17 4.66 -0.38
N ALA A 113 9.47 4.72 0.75
CA ALA A 113 9.27 3.56 1.59
C ALA A 113 8.18 2.67 0.99
N GLN A 114 8.16 1.39 1.35
CA GLN A 114 6.95 0.59 1.23
C GLN A 114 6.06 0.87 2.43
N ASP A 115 4.84 1.33 2.21
CA ASP A 115 3.92 1.69 3.28
C ASP A 115 2.88 0.60 3.53
N PHE A 116 2.49 0.46 4.80
CA PHE A 116 1.43 -0.43 5.25
C PHE A 116 0.50 0.35 6.16
N PHE A 117 -0.78 0.36 5.84
CA PHE A 117 -1.79 1.13 6.54
C PHE A 117 -2.77 0.19 7.24
N TRP A 118 -3.04 0.50 8.51
CA TRP A 118 -4.02 -0.15 9.36
C TRP A 118 -4.98 0.92 9.88
N LEU A 119 -6.23 0.83 9.49
CA LEU A 119 -7.25 1.84 9.80
C LEU A 119 -8.39 1.20 10.58
N THR A 120 -8.82 1.85 11.65
CA THR A 120 -10.02 1.44 12.39
C THR A 120 -10.78 2.64 12.94
N PRO A 121 -12.11 2.68 12.82
CA PRO A 121 -12.92 3.77 13.34
C PRO A 121 -13.01 3.68 14.87
N ILE A 122 -12.83 4.81 15.56
CA ILE A 122 -13.00 4.91 17.02
C ILE A 122 -14.21 5.76 17.42
N ASP A 123 -14.74 6.54 16.48
CA ASP A 123 -15.95 7.36 16.64
C ASP A 123 -16.53 7.64 15.24
N HIS A 124 -17.68 8.32 15.17
CA HIS A 124 -18.34 8.67 13.92
C HIS A 124 -17.46 9.49 12.96
N GLN A 125 -16.50 10.25 13.47
CA GLN A 125 -15.62 11.14 12.71
C GLN A 125 -14.12 10.90 12.96
N TYR A 126 -13.76 9.97 13.84
CA TYR A 126 -12.37 9.73 14.21
C TYR A 126 -11.96 8.30 13.86
N CYS A 127 -10.76 8.18 13.29
CA CYS A 127 -10.15 6.92 12.91
C CYS A 127 -8.72 6.86 13.46
N VAL A 128 -8.35 5.72 14.03
CA VAL A 128 -6.94 5.41 14.34
C VAL A 128 -6.29 4.85 13.10
N MET A 129 -5.12 5.40 12.77
CA MET A 129 -4.26 4.96 11.68
C MET A 129 -2.91 4.49 12.24
N GLY A 130 -2.59 3.21 12.04
CA GLY A 130 -1.24 2.67 12.10
C GLY A 130 -0.61 2.74 10.72
N HIS A 131 0.42 3.57 10.56
CA HIS A 131 1.17 3.71 9.31
C HIS A 131 2.59 3.20 9.53
N PHE A 132 2.92 2.08 8.90
CA PHE A 132 4.26 1.52 8.87
C PHE A 132 4.96 1.92 7.58
N MET A 133 6.20 2.39 7.70
CA MET A 133 7.07 2.77 6.59
C MET A 133 8.29 1.84 6.61
N VAL A 134 8.52 1.10 5.53
CA VAL A 134 9.72 0.27 5.34
C VAL A 134 10.66 0.92 4.35
N THR A 135 11.84 1.34 4.80
CA THR A 135 12.89 1.86 3.91
C THR A 135 13.99 0.82 3.78
N GLN A 136 14.52 0.64 2.57
CA GLN A 136 15.66 -0.25 2.33
C GLN A 136 16.85 0.54 1.76
N TRP A 137 18.02 0.34 2.35
CA TRP A 137 19.28 1.00 1.96
C TRP A 137 20.26 -0.05 1.45
N LEU A 138 20.16 -0.35 0.15
CA LEU A 138 20.97 -1.39 -0.47
C LEU A 138 21.87 -0.78 -1.54
N ARG A 139 23.16 -1.15 -1.51
CA ARG A 139 24.12 -0.74 -2.54
C ARG A 139 23.71 -1.32 -3.88
N ASN A 140 23.84 -0.52 -4.95
CA ASN A 140 23.54 -0.95 -6.31
C ASN A 140 22.10 -1.47 -6.47
N ALA A 141 21.14 -0.88 -5.75
CA ALA A 141 19.71 -1.17 -5.80
C ALA A 141 18.92 0.11 -5.49
N GLY A 142 19.05 1.10 -6.38
CA GLY A 142 18.50 2.44 -6.19
C GLY A 142 17.01 2.58 -6.52
N ASN A 143 16.31 1.49 -6.82
CA ASN A 143 14.88 1.47 -7.10
C ASN A 143 14.18 0.29 -6.43
N PRO A 144 12.86 0.37 -6.20
CA PRO A 144 12.09 -0.64 -5.45
C PRO A 144 12.15 -2.06 -6.01
N TYR A 145 12.19 -2.22 -7.34
CA TYR A 145 12.31 -3.53 -7.98
C TYR A 145 13.63 -4.21 -7.58
N ARG A 146 14.76 -3.51 -7.75
CA ARG A 146 16.10 -4.02 -7.40
C ARG A 146 16.28 -4.24 -5.90
N GLN A 147 15.59 -3.47 -5.07
CA GLN A 147 15.63 -3.64 -3.62
C GLN A 147 14.95 -4.95 -3.21
N ALA A 148 13.77 -5.23 -3.77
CA ALA A 148 13.02 -6.44 -3.50
C ALA A 148 13.75 -7.73 -3.95
N GLU A 149 14.52 -7.68 -5.05
CA GLU A 149 15.36 -8.81 -5.50
C GLU A 149 16.44 -9.19 -4.47
N ARG A 150 16.89 -8.23 -3.64
CA ARG A 150 18.05 -8.42 -2.75
C ARG A 150 17.70 -8.56 -1.28
N SER A 151 16.64 -7.91 -0.84
CA SER A 151 16.16 -7.97 0.54
C SER A 151 14.65 -8.21 0.52
N PRO A 152 14.22 -9.45 0.80
CA PRO A 152 12.81 -9.77 0.91
C PRO A 152 12.14 -8.92 1.99
N THR A 153 10.97 -8.37 1.69
CA THR A 153 10.17 -7.56 2.62
C THR A 153 9.45 -8.40 3.68
N SER A 154 9.55 -9.73 3.60
CA SER A 154 8.90 -10.67 4.53
C SER A 154 9.29 -10.46 5.98
N ASN A 155 10.55 -10.16 6.28
CA ASN A 155 11.01 -9.97 7.66
C ASN A 155 10.41 -8.70 8.28
N TYR A 156 10.31 -7.63 7.49
CA TYR A 156 9.65 -6.39 7.89
C TYR A 156 8.15 -6.64 8.11
N ARG A 157 7.52 -7.43 7.23
CA ARG A 157 6.12 -7.83 7.36
C ARG A 157 5.86 -8.64 8.64
N GLN A 158 6.70 -9.62 8.94
CA GLN A 158 6.57 -10.39 10.19
C GLN A 158 6.68 -9.50 11.43
N LEU A 159 7.59 -8.53 11.43
CA LEU A 159 7.71 -7.58 12.54
C LEU A 159 6.47 -6.68 12.65
N LEU A 160 5.96 -6.13 11.54
CA LEU A 160 4.78 -5.27 11.58
C LEU A 160 3.55 -6.02 12.07
N GLU A 161 3.37 -7.28 11.65
CA GLU A 161 2.29 -8.15 12.15
C GLU A 161 2.45 -8.41 13.65
N SER A 162 3.67 -8.72 14.10
CA SER A 162 3.95 -8.93 15.53
C SER A 162 3.68 -7.67 16.37
N ILE A 163 3.96 -6.47 15.83
CA ILE A 163 3.63 -5.22 16.51
C ILE A 163 2.12 -5.04 16.57
N MET A 164 1.40 -5.26 15.47
CA MET A 164 -0.07 -5.16 15.45
C MET A 164 -0.74 -6.14 16.40
N ASP A 165 -0.16 -7.33 16.60
CA ASP A 165 -0.62 -8.30 17.60
C ASP A 165 -0.54 -7.78 19.05
N THR A 166 0.30 -6.77 19.32
CA THR A 166 0.38 -6.13 20.63
C THR A 166 -0.55 -4.92 20.81
N ILE A 167 -1.17 -4.43 19.74
CA ILE A 167 -2.00 -3.23 19.79
C ILE A 167 -3.43 -3.62 20.11
N SER A 168 -3.95 -3.13 21.23
CA SER A 168 -5.37 -3.19 21.60
C SER A 168 -5.97 -1.78 21.61
N ILE A 169 -7.23 -1.67 21.17
CA ILE A 169 -7.98 -0.42 21.19
C ILE A 169 -9.18 -0.58 22.09
N GLU A 170 -9.23 0.24 23.13
CA GLU A 170 -10.36 0.29 24.06
C GLU A 170 -11.23 1.51 23.73
N LEU A 171 -12.42 1.23 23.19
CA LEU A 171 -13.42 2.27 22.92
C LEU A 171 -14.13 2.68 24.21
N SER A 172 -14.53 3.96 24.26
CA SER A 172 -15.42 4.47 25.31
C SER A 172 -16.80 3.79 25.22
N ASN A 173 -17.59 3.85 26.29
CA ASN A 173 -18.90 3.22 26.32
C ASN A 173 -19.86 3.84 25.29
N GLU A 174 -19.73 5.14 25.06
CA GLU A 174 -20.50 5.89 24.07
C GLU A 174 -20.16 5.39 22.66
N ALA A 175 -18.87 5.27 22.33
CA ALA A 175 -18.40 4.76 21.05
C ALA A 175 -18.80 3.29 20.82
N LYS A 176 -18.73 2.43 21.85
CA LYS A 176 -19.22 1.04 21.78
C LYS A 176 -20.71 0.98 21.46
N THR A 177 -21.51 1.80 22.14
CA THR A 177 -22.95 1.88 21.91
C THR A 177 -23.26 2.38 20.51
N ALA A 178 -22.53 3.40 20.05
CA ALA A 178 -22.65 3.94 18.69
C ALA A 178 -22.29 2.88 17.62
N GLN A 179 -21.23 2.11 17.83
CA GLN A 179 -20.83 1.03 16.94
C GLN A 179 -21.89 -0.09 16.88
N GLN A 180 -22.47 -0.48 18.02
CA GLN A 180 -23.50 -1.52 18.11
C GLN A 180 -24.86 -1.11 17.56
N SER A 181 -25.23 0.17 17.68
CA SER A 181 -26.52 0.69 17.22
C SER A 181 -26.71 0.65 15.70
N ARG A 182 -25.65 0.36 14.93
CA ARG A 182 -25.72 0.19 13.47
C ARG A 182 -26.53 -1.01 12.99
N GLY A 183 -26.90 -1.94 13.88
CA GLY A 183 -27.69 -3.11 13.52
C GLY A 183 -26.98 -4.05 12.54
N SER A 184 -27.41 -5.29 12.48
CA SER A 184 -26.85 -6.35 11.61
C SER A 184 -27.24 -6.16 10.13
N ALA A 185 -27.06 -4.97 9.58
CA ALA A 185 -27.45 -4.65 8.21
C ALA A 185 -26.26 -4.90 7.26
N ASN A 186 -26.29 -6.08 6.63
CA ASN A 186 -25.36 -6.63 5.64
C ASN A 186 -23.90 -6.82 6.11
N ILE A 187 -23.45 -8.08 6.01
CA ILE A 187 -22.05 -8.52 6.13
C ILE A 187 -21.30 -8.11 4.85
N ASP A 188 -21.39 -6.84 4.47
CA ASP A 188 -20.65 -6.32 3.34
C ASP A 188 -19.33 -5.74 3.84
N TYR A 189 -18.25 -6.12 3.16
CA TYR A 189 -16.87 -5.73 3.44
C TYR A 189 -16.29 -5.08 2.19
N PRO A 190 -16.71 -3.85 1.86
CA PRO A 190 -16.26 -3.16 0.66
C PRO A 190 -14.77 -2.86 0.75
N LEU A 191 -14.05 -2.98 -0.36
CA LEU A 191 -12.60 -2.82 -0.38
C LEU A 191 -12.19 -1.74 -1.38
N PRO A 192 -11.14 -0.96 -1.07
CA PRO A 192 -10.55 -0.06 -2.05
C PRO A 192 -9.75 -0.89 -3.06
N ASN A 193 -9.99 -0.64 -4.35
CA ASN A 193 -9.40 -1.41 -5.45
C ASN A 193 -8.55 -0.52 -6.35
N ILE A 194 -7.61 -1.13 -7.06
CA ILE A 194 -6.86 -0.52 -8.16
C ILE A 194 -7.49 -0.89 -9.50
N THR A 195 -7.29 -0.05 -10.51
CA THR A 195 -7.75 -0.27 -11.89
C THR A 195 -6.64 -0.85 -12.78
N ASP A 196 -7.01 -1.43 -13.91
CA ASP A 196 -6.08 -1.91 -14.94
C ASP A 196 -5.14 -0.82 -15.44
N GLN A 197 -5.64 0.40 -15.57
CA GLN A 197 -4.85 1.55 -15.96
C GLN A 197 -3.73 1.82 -14.94
N MET A 198 -4.04 1.81 -13.64
CA MET A 198 -3.04 2.03 -12.59
C MET A 198 -1.96 0.96 -12.61
N VAL A 199 -2.33 -0.31 -12.83
CA VAL A 199 -1.38 -1.42 -12.95
C VAL A 199 -0.48 -1.24 -14.17
N THR A 200 -1.05 -0.85 -15.31
CA THR A 200 -0.32 -0.61 -16.55
C THR A 200 0.68 0.52 -16.41
N GLU A 201 0.26 1.65 -15.83
CA GLU A 201 1.12 2.80 -15.54
C GLU A 201 2.22 2.45 -14.54
N ALA A 202 1.91 1.65 -13.53
CA ALA A 202 2.88 1.17 -12.55
C ALA A 202 3.96 0.28 -13.18
N LYS A 203 3.58 -0.68 -14.03
CA LYS A 203 4.51 -1.53 -14.77
C LYS A 203 5.45 -0.69 -15.64
N HIS A 204 4.89 0.26 -16.39
CA HIS A 204 5.69 1.16 -17.22
C HIS A 204 6.65 2.02 -16.38
N THR A 205 6.14 2.67 -15.33
CA THR A 205 6.95 3.56 -14.48
C THR A 205 8.10 2.83 -13.80
N LEU A 206 7.82 1.66 -13.22
CA LEU A 206 8.84 0.87 -12.56
C LEU A 206 9.88 0.35 -13.56
N TYR A 207 9.46 -0.03 -14.78
CA TYR A 207 10.38 -0.42 -15.84
C TYR A 207 11.33 0.72 -16.21
N MET A 208 10.78 1.93 -16.42
CA MET A 208 11.58 3.11 -16.77
C MET A 208 12.57 3.49 -15.67
N TRP A 209 12.25 3.23 -14.40
CA TRP A 209 13.14 3.47 -13.26
C TRP A 209 13.98 2.27 -12.82
N SER A 210 13.83 1.09 -13.43
CA SER A 210 14.48 -0.16 -13.00
C SER A 210 16.02 -0.14 -13.08
N GLY A 211 16.59 0.76 -13.89
CA GLY A 211 18.03 1.02 -13.96
C GLY A 211 18.55 2.07 -12.97
N LYS A 212 17.68 2.79 -12.26
CA LYS A 212 18.10 3.87 -11.35
C LYS A 212 18.96 3.32 -10.22
N GLY A 213 20.16 3.87 -10.07
CA GLY A 213 21.11 3.45 -9.03
C GLY A 213 21.52 1.99 -9.14
N TYR A 214 21.38 1.39 -10.34
CA TYR A 214 21.86 0.07 -10.68
C TYR A 214 22.92 0.18 -11.79
N THR A 215 24.01 -0.54 -11.62
CA THR A 215 25.09 -0.67 -12.59
C THR A 215 25.25 -2.15 -12.90
N ASP A 216 24.92 -2.49 -14.15
CA ASP A 216 25.20 -3.81 -14.72
C ASP A 216 26.66 -3.84 -15.17
N LYS A 217 27.40 -4.88 -14.74
CA LYS A 217 28.80 -5.07 -15.13
C LYS A 217 28.96 -5.49 -16.58
N SER A 218 27.91 -6.03 -17.20
CA SER A 218 27.91 -6.45 -18.60
C SER A 218 27.63 -5.28 -19.56
N GLN A 219 27.18 -4.14 -19.04
CA GLN A 219 26.86 -2.93 -19.81
C GLN A 219 27.91 -1.83 -19.57
N PRO A 220 28.16 -0.96 -20.55
CA PRO A 220 28.97 0.24 -20.34
C PRO A 220 28.39 1.12 -19.24
N GLN A 221 29.24 1.66 -18.36
CA GLN A 221 28.80 2.56 -17.29
C GLN A 221 28.15 3.86 -17.80
N GLN A 222 28.52 4.30 -19.01
CA GLN A 222 27.94 5.46 -19.68
C GLN A 222 27.24 5.01 -20.95
N GLY A 223 25.98 5.42 -21.12
CA GLY A 223 25.17 5.11 -22.30
C GLY A 223 24.68 3.66 -22.37
N GLY A 224 25.05 2.79 -21.43
CA GLY A 224 24.48 1.45 -21.29
C GLY A 224 23.06 1.51 -20.74
N ASP A 225 22.19 0.63 -21.25
CA ASP A 225 20.86 0.45 -20.68
C ASP A 225 20.95 -0.51 -19.48
N HIS A 226 20.81 0.04 -18.28
CA HIS A 226 20.85 -0.71 -17.03
C HIS A 226 19.47 -1.13 -16.53
N ARG A 227 18.41 -0.89 -17.32
CA ARG A 227 17.04 -1.31 -16.97
C ARG A 227 16.96 -2.84 -16.88
N ALA A 228 16.07 -3.33 -16.02
CA ALA A 228 15.72 -4.74 -15.98
C ALA A 228 14.87 -5.10 -17.22
N PRO A 229 14.78 -6.40 -17.59
CA PRO A 229 13.85 -6.86 -18.60
C PRO A 229 12.42 -6.41 -18.27
N LYS A 230 11.67 -5.98 -19.29
CA LYS A 230 10.33 -5.41 -19.11
C LYS A 230 9.36 -6.46 -18.56
N GLU A 231 9.53 -7.70 -18.98
CA GLU A 231 8.76 -8.87 -18.58
C GLU A 231 8.96 -9.19 -17.10
N ASP A 232 10.20 -9.11 -16.60
CA ASP A 232 10.52 -9.37 -15.19
C ASP A 232 9.90 -8.30 -14.28
N VAL A 233 9.96 -7.03 -14.70
CA VAL A 233 9.34 -5.92 -13.96
C VAL A 233 7.81 -6.05 -13.97
N ALA A 234 7.22 -6.45 -15.09
CA ALA A 234 5.78 -6.68 -15.18
C ALA A 234 5.35 -7.82 -14.25
N ALA A 235 6.06 -8.96 -14.28
CA ALA A 235 5.81 -10.10 -13.42
C ALA A 235 5.96 -9.75 -11.93
N PHE A 236 6.91 -8.89 -11.59
CA PHE A 236 7.06 -8.37 -10.23
C PHE A 236 5.81 -7.61 -9.75
N ILE A 237 5.28 -6.69 -10.56
CA ILE A 237 4.03 -5.99 -10.23
C ILE A 237 2.86 -6.97 -10.14
N ASP A 238 2.75 -7.90 -11.09
CA ASP A 238 1.69 -8.92 -11.10
C ASP A 238 1.69 -9.79 -9.85
N GLN A 239 2.88 -10.13 -9.33
CA GLN A 239 3.03 -10.82 -8.06
C GLN A 239 2.63 -9.93 -6.87
N ARG A 240 2.98 -8.64 -6.90
CA ARG A 240 2.72 -7.70 -5.81
C ARG A 240 1.25 -7.38 -5.63
N ILE A 241 0.46 -7.39 -6.69
CA ILE A 241 -0.99 -7.14 -6.63
C ILE A 241 -1.80 -8.37 -6.22
N GLN A 242 -1.22 -9.58 -6.27
CA GLN A 242 -1.95 -10.78 -5.83
C GLN A 242 -2.38 -10.67 -4.36
N PRO A 243 -3.63 -11.09 -4.04
CA PRO A 243 -4.14 -11.16 -2.68
C PRO A 243 -3.20 -11.97 -1.77
N ARG A 244 -2.87 -11.40 -0.61
CA ARG A 244 -2.08 -12.06 0.45
C ARG A 244 -2.86 -11.91 1.77
N PRO A 245 -3.75 -12.87 2.08
CA PRO A 245 -4.55 -12.81 3.29
C PRO A 245 -3.63 -12.88 4.51
N LEU A 246 -3.83 -11.93 5.43
CA LEU A 246 -3.20 -11.91 6.75
C LEU A 246 -4.05 -12.75 7.72
N PRO A 247 -3.46 -13.24 8.82
CA PRO A 247 -4.26 -13.90 9.85
C PRO A 247 -5.38 -12.97 10.36
N GLY A 248 -6.57 -13.53 10.58
CA GLY A 248 -7.78 -12.77 10.92
C GLY A 248 -8.48 -12.11 9.73
N CYS A 249 -8.07 -12.35 8.48
CA CYS A 249 -8.74 -11.82 7.30
C CYS A 249 -10.23 -12.23 7.25
N LEU A 250 -11.10 -11.23 7.19
CA LEU A 250 -12.55 -11.34 7.06
C LEU A 250 -12.98 -11.26 5.59
N ALA A 251 -12.33 -10.38 4.82
CA ALA A 251 -12.58 -10.21 3.39
C ALA A 251 -11.34 -9.67 2.70
N ILE A 252 -11.04 -10.18 1.51
CA ILE A 252 -9.94 -9.72 0.67
C ILE A 252 -10.41 -9.53 -0.76
N GLY A 253 -9.91 -8.47 -1.38
CA GLY A 253 -10.34 -8.03 -2.70
C GLY A 253 -9.58 -8.75 -3.78
N PRO A 254 -10.11 -8.81 -5.01
CA PRO A 254 -9.31 -9.20 -6.16
C PRO A 254 -8.10 -8.26 -6.33
N ALA A 255 -7.06 -8.74 -7.01
CA ALA A 255 -5.83 -7.99 -7.23
C ALA A 255 -6.05 -6.60 -7.86
N PHE A 256 -7.05 -6.51 -8.73
CA PHE A 256 -7.57 -5.31 -9.39
C PHE A 256 -8.96 -5.64 -9.94
N VAL A 257 -9.76 -4.62 -10.25
CA VAL A 257 -11.05 -4.79 -10.92
C VAL A 257 -10.84 -4.43 -12.39
N GLN A 258 -11.19 -5.34 -13.31
CA GLN A 258 -11.19 -5.01 -14.73
C GLN A 258 -12.24 -3.92 -14.97
N ASP A 259 -11.87 -2.89 -15.74
CA ASP A 259 -12.84 -1.87 -16.15
C ASP A 259 -13.87 -2.57 -17.05
N GLU A 260 -14.99 -3.01 -16.47
CA GLU A 260 -16.09 -3.56 -17.25
C GLU A 260 -16.59 -2.46 -18.19
N GLU A 261 -16.48 -2.70 -19.50
CA GLU A 261 -17.35 -2.05 -20.50
C GLU A 261 -18.81 -2.48 -20.23
N ASN A 262 -19.45 -2.01 -19.14
CA ASN A 262 -20.90 -2.05 -19.00
C ASN A 262 -21.42 -1.19 -17.83
N PRO A 263 -22.31 -0.19 -18.06
CA PRO A 263 -22.83 0.70 -17.03
C PRO A 263 -23.96 0.07 -16.18
N GLY A 264 -23.90 -1.24 -15.88
CA GLY A 264 -24.99 -1.95 -15.21
C GLY A 264 -24.63 -3.20 -14.41
N GLY A 265 -23.36 -3.59 -14.30
CA GLY A 265 -22.93 -4.77 -13.53
C GLY A 265 -22.78 -4.45 -12.04
N ARG A 266 -23.34 -5.30 -11.17
CA ARG A 266 -23.04 -5.25 -9.73
C ARG A 266 -21.56 -5.60 -9.53
N PRO A 267 -20.83 -4.95 -8.61
CA PRO A 267 -19.45 -5.31 -8.31
C PRO A 267 -19.36 -6.78 -7.92
N GLU A 268 -18.32 -7.47 -8.42
CA GLU A 268 -18.01 -8.84 -8.00
C GLU A 268 -17.87 -8.90 -6.47
N PRO A 269 -18.49 -9.90 -5.81
CA PRO A 269 -18.45 -10.00 -4.36
C PRO A 269 -17.02 -10.30 -3.88
N ALA A 270 -16.62 -9.63 -2.79
CA ALA A 270 -15.38 -9.96 -2.08
C ALA A 270 -15.34 -11.45 -1.73
N VAL A 271 -14.15 -12.07 -1.85
CA VAL A 271 -13.97 -13.46 -1.46
C VAL A 271 -13.94 -13.51 0.07
N ILE A 272 -14.97 -14.11 0.68
CA ILE A 272 -14.98 -14.43 2.10
C ILE A 272 -13.96 -15.54 2.33
N ALA A 273 -13.00 -15.31 3.22
CA ALA A 273 -12.02 -16.34 3.56
C ALA A 273 -12.71 -17.43 4.40
N ASP A 274 -12.80 -18.65 3.86
CA ASP A 274 -13.30 -19.81 4.60
C ASP A 274 -12.33 -20.18 5.73
N HIS A 275 -12.79 -20.07 6.98
CA HIS A 275 -12.03 -20.49 8.15
C HIS A 275 -12.15 -22.01 8.38
N ARG A 276 -11.02 -22.71 8.36
CA ARG A 276 -10.80 -23.97 9.08
C ARG A 276 -9.60 -23.81 10.01
#